data_AF-A0ABD3RDZ9-F1
#
_entry.id   AF-A0ABD3RDZ9-F1
#
_cell.length_a   1.000
_cell.length_b   1.000
_cell.length_c   1.000
_cell.angle_alpha   90.00
_cell.angle_beta   90.00
_cell.angle_gamma   90.00
#
_symmetry.space_group_name_H-M   'P 1'
#
loop_
_entity.id
_entity.type
_entity.pdbx_description
1 polymer ?
#
loop_
_entity_poly.entity_id
_entity_poly.type
_entity_poly.pdbx_seq_one_letter_code
_entity_poly.pdbx_strand_id
1 'polypeptide(L)'
;MIPSITIPPSARDAAKETTEEVMKALDSKMRAFQSLYSQVSCTDLLAIKHQVADCVPLVGGGNDVALNWRSDPFLSMSDLTLNVYDGRDDGQPTPYYAHTLLLAHGGRKSCLVDEQVRSQRRRAGRNAAPGIVRRAAHDVLKRQNSNLSSNEGGGNGVIAEYRVDIHVPALAARHVPLFLDYVYGSSLRLTTSNAAPLRYLSNRFDCRDLHREVTSSFIPRDLNLSTAPRYCAMADELSDHELRDRAVRYMAERFDDIDIDALGCMVPRLMRRLLQCERLACDSSERVSEKVAEYLRLADYGMPSSDEDRTDRPAVSVINDGERGCRGIERVPSSSSSSSLTDEDFYWLTHCQIMPKISPREALFYLAHGARYPSVMVEIGSGSLKSRCIAACADPRVMDRLASHVERAGDAMNDPPLDAYDNMHTDMKVELLESMMIAARRMMAEKDRKYARREEMEREARLSDEIMYKSNEGISTSPIDDDGGGRGGEISKAVVLGCGVAPANGIYHSITPRKCRTSMSENDYNWLPGSHRRSRRGDAIGVDVVYERKAVWRGRRDWEVEDDDDEFVGGGLHPPPQFVGRVERPMPSGLNKSLMDSPSPERGGWVS
;
A
#
# COMPACT_ATOMS: atom_id res chain seq x y z
N MET A 1 -52.23 71.08 -12.80
CA MET A 1 -52.59 70.78 -11.40
C MET A 1 -53.57 69.61 -11.43
N ILE A 2 -53.13 68.41 -11.04
CA ILE A 2 -53.98 67.20 -11.01
C ILE A 2 -54.54 67.08 -9.58
N PRO A 3 -55.86 66.94 -9.39
CA PRO A 3 -56.44 66.85 -8.06
C PRO A 3 -56.02 65.55 -7.36
N SER A 4 -55.57 65.69 -6.11
CA SER A 4 -55.20 64.58 -5.23
C SER A 4 -56.44 63.73 -4.91
N ILE A 5 -56.45 62.50 -5.40
CA ILE A 5 -57.48 61.51 -5.06
C ILE A 5 -57.19 61.01 -3.65
N THR A 6 -58.04 61.38 -2.71
CA THR A 6 -57.93 60.95 -1.31
C THR A 6 -58.69 59.63 -1.17
N ILE A 7 -57.96 58.52 -1.06
CA ILE A 7 -58.54 57.19 -0.86
C ILE A 7 -59.00 57.07 0.59
N PRO A 8 -60.27 56.67 0.85
CA PRO A 8 -60.78 56.52 2.21
C PRO A 8 -60.02 55.43 2.99
N PRO A 9 -59.70 55.66 4.28
CA PRO A 9 -58.90 54.74 5.09
C PRO A 9 -59.45 53.32 5.13
N SER A 10 -60.79 53.17 5.12
CA SER A 10 -61.46 51.86 5.14
C SER A 10 -61.14 50.99 3.92
N ALA A 11 -60.93 51.60 2.74
CA ALA A 11 -60.54 50.86 1.54
C ALA A 11 -59.07 50.40 1.60
N ARG A 12 -58.23 51.13 2.33
CA ARG A 12 -56.82 50.79 2.53
C ARG A 12 -56.65 49.63 3.50
N ASP A 13 -57.49 49.55 4.52
CA ASP A 13 -57.43 48.47 5.51
C ASP A 13 -58.02 47.16 4.95
N ALA A 14 -59.11 47.22 4.19
CA ALA A 14 -59.65 46.05 3.48
C ALA A 14 -58.67 45.48 2.42
N ALA A 15 -57.89 46.35 1.76
CA ALA A 15 -56.85 45.93 0.81
C ALA A 15 -55.62 45.30 1.50
N LYS A 16 -55.36 45.63 2.77
CA LYS A 16 -54.28 45.00 3.54
C LYS A 16 -54.70 43.63 4.06
N GLU A 17 -55.92 43.52 4.57
CA GLU A 17 -56.45 42.25 5.10
C GLU A 17 -56.51 41.19 3.99
N THR A 18 -57.01 41.56 2.80
CA THR A 18 -57.06 40.66 1.64
C THR A 18 -55.68 40.24 1.12
N THR A 19 -54.68 41.14 1.14
CA THR A 19 -53.32 40.77 0.73
C THR A 19 -52.63 39.88 1.76
N GLU A 20 -52.91 40.04 3.05
CA GLU A 20 -52.36 39.18 4.10
C GLU A 20 -52.98 37.77 4.09
N GLU A 21 -54.29 37.65 3.85
CA GLU A 21 -54.96 36.35 3.67
C GLU A 21 -54.44 35.59 2.45
N VAL A 22 -54.25 36.28 1.31
CA VAL A 22 -53.70 35.67 0.10
C VAL A 22 -52.26 35.19 0.33
N MET A 23 -51.44 35.96 1.03
CA MET A 23 -50.07 35.53 1.37
C MET A 23 -50.07 34.33 2.32
N LYS A 24 -50.95 34.28 3.33
CA LYS A 24 -51.08 33.11 4.23
C LYS A 24 -51.54 31.86 3.47
N ALA A 25 -52.49 32.00 2.53
CA ALA A 25 -52.95 30.89 1.70
C ALA A 25 -51.85 30.37 0.76
N LEU A 26 -51.04 31.25 0.18
CA LEU A 26 -49.92 30.87 -0.68
C LEU A 26 -48.82 30.15 0.11
N ASP A 27 -48.47 30.65 1.29
CA ASP A 27 -47.50 30.02 2.20
C ASP A 27 -47.96 28.64 2.67
N SER A 28 -49.26 28.50 2.97
CA SER A 28 -49.86 27.22 3.34
C SER A 28 -49.78 26.21 2.19
N LYS A 29 -50.09 26.63 0.95
CA LYS A 29 -49.96 25.78 -0.24
C LYS A 29 -48.50 25.42 -0.54
N MET A 30 -47.55 26.33 -0.39
CA MET A 30 -46.12 26.03 -0.54
C MET A 30 -45.62 25.03 0.51
N ARG A 31 -46.08 25.14 1.76
CA ARG A 31 -45.75 24.16 2.81
C ARG A 31 -46.38 22.79 2.53
N ALA A 32 -47.61 22.75 2.04
CA ALA A 32 -48.27 21.50 1.63
C ALA A 32 -47.51 20.84 0.47
N PHE A 33 -47.06 21.63 -0.51
CA PHE A 33 -46.24 21.15 -1.63
C PHE A 33 -44.87 20.64 -1.14
N GLN A 34 -44.18 21.38 -0.29
CA GLN A 34 -42.91 20.94 0.31
C GLN A 34 -43.07 19.69 1.18
N SER A 35 -44.18 19.53 1.90
CA SER A 35 -44.49 18.32 2.67
C SER A 35 -44.78 17.11 1.78
N LEU A 36 -45.40 17.31 0.61
CA LEU A 36 -45.59 16.24 -0.37
C LEU A 36 -44.24 15.77 -0.94
N TYR A 37 -43.31 16.69 -1.21
CA TYR A 37 -41.98 16.33 -1.70
C TYR A 37 -41.06 15.74 -0.62
N SER A 38 -41.23 16.12 0.66
CA SER A 38 -40.41 15.56 1.75
C SER A 38 -40.87 14.17 2.21
N GLN A 39 -42.13 13.79 1.94
CA GLN A 39 -42.68 12.47 2.26
C GLN A 39 -42.40 11.42 1.17
N VAL A 40 -41.99 11.82 -0.04
CA VAL A 40 -41.57 10.87 -1.08
C VAL A 40 -40.11 10.50 -0.85
N SER A 41 -39.88 9.46 -0.05
CA SER A 41 -38.58 8.80 0.01
C SER A 41 -38.24 8.24 -1.37
N CYS A 42 -37.02 8.48 -1.87
CA CYS A 42 -36.55 7.93 -3.15
C CYS A 42 -36.59 6.39 -3.21
N THR A 43 -36.74 5.69 -2.08
CA THR A 43 -36.99 4.24 -2.05
C THR A 43 -38.41 3.86 -2.48
N ASP A 44 -39.42 4.72 -2.27
CA ASP A 44 -40.82 4.42 -2.60
C ASP A 44 -41.13 4.64 -4.08
N LEU A 45 -40.35 5.44 -4.80
CA LEU A 45 -40.49 5.59 -6.26
C LEU A 45 -40.12 4.30 -7.03
N LEU A 46 -39.30 3.41 -6.46
CA LEU A 46 -39.04 2.08 -7.01
C LEU A 46 -40.14 1.07 -6.64
N ALA A 47 -40.75 1.20 -5.45
CA ALA A 47 -41.89 0.37 -5.06
C ALA A 47 -43.16 0.71 -5.87
N ILE A 48 -43.38 1.99 -6.19
CA ILE A 48 -44.43 2.42 -7.11
C ILE A 48 -44.15 1.91 -8.54
N LYS A 49 -42.89 1.79 -8.96
CA LYS A 49 -42.54 1.21 -10.28
C LYS A 49 -42.91 -0.28 -10.41
N HIS A 50 -42.95 -1.03 -9.32
CA HIS A 50 -43.35 -2.45 -9.31
C HIS A 50 -44.84 -2.66 -9.09
N GLN A 51 -45.58 -1.72 -8.49
CA GLN A 51 -47.05 -1.76 -8.41
C GLN A 51 -47.76 -1.09 -9.59
N VAL A 52 -47.02 -0.41 -10.47
CA VAL A 52 -47.52 0.23 -11.70
C VAL A 52 -47.08 -0.60 -12.93
N ALA A 53 -47.02 -1.93 -12.79
CA ALA A 53 -46.81 -2.84 -13.92
C ALA A 53 -48.06 -2.97 -14.83
N ASP A 54 -49.23 -2.51 -14.37
CA ASP A 54 -50.50 -2.52 -15.12
C ASP A 54 -50.95 -1.15 -15.64
N CYS A 55 -50.18 -0.08 -15.40
CA CYS A 55 -50.42 1.16 -16.13
C CYS A 55 -49.66 1.10 -17.46
N VAL A 56 -50.38 0.67 -18.50
CA VAL A 56 -50.04 0.95 -19.89
C VAL A 56 -49.61 2.43 -19.96
N PRO A 57 -48.38 2.75 -20.41
CA PRO A 57 -48.02 4.14 -20.65
C PRO A 57 -49.07 4.68 -21.61
N LEU A 58 -49.80 5.72 -21.18
CA LEU A 58 -50.72 6.43 -22.07
C LEU A 58 -49.87 6.94 -23.24
N VAL A 59 -49.87 6.18 -24.34
CA VAL A 59 -49.46 6.62 -25.68
C VAL A 59 -50.53 7.59 -26.17
N GLY A 60 -50.74 8.66 -25.41
CA GLY A 60 -51.33 9.89 -25.91
C GLY A 60 -50.17 10.70 -26.45
N GLY A 61 -50.21 11.08 -27.72
CA GLY A 61 -49.23 11.92 -28.39
C GLY A 61 -49.16 13.36 -27.85
N GLY A 62 -49.10 13.51 -26.53
CA GLY A 62 -48.68 14.74 -25.87
C GLY A 62 -47.16 14.74 -25.86
N ASN A 63 -46.56 15.74 -26.50
CA ASN A 63 -45.13 15.99 -26.48
C ASN A 63 -44.70 16.24 -25.03
N ASP A 64 -44.35 15.18 -24.31
CA ASP A 64 -43.80 15.28 -22.96
C ASP A 64 -42.42 15.94 -23.11
N VAL A 65 -42.35 17.22 -22.74
CA VAL A 65 -41.12 18.01 -22.86
C VAL A 65 -40.18 17.55 -21.77
N ALA A 66 -39.39 16.53 -22.08
CA ALA A 66 -38.34 16.05 -21.19
C ALA A 66 -37.25 17.12 -21.05
N LEU A 67 -37.07 17.64 -19.83
CA LEU A 67 -35.99 18.57 -19.52
C LEU A 67 -34.64 17.87 -19.78
N ASN A 68 -33.80 18.46 -20.63
CA ASN A 68 -32.50 17.90 -21.01
C ASN A 68 -31.44 19.00 -21.03
N TRP A 69 -30.37 18.84 -20.24
CA TRP A 69 -29.25 19.78 -20.16
C TRP A 69 -28.37 19.80 -21.42
N ARG A 70 -28.46 18.77 -22.27
CA ARG A 70 -27.72 18.69 -23.55
C ARG A 70 -28.44 19.38 -24.70
N SER A 71 -29.73 19.67 -24.54
CA SER A 71 -30.51 20.37 -25.56
C SER A 71 -30.12 21.84 -25.60
N ASP A 72 -30.49 22.52 -26.70
CA ASP A 72 -30.32 23.96 -26.80
C ASP A 72 -30.93 24.66 -25.56
N PRO A 73 -30.23 25.62 -24.92
CA PRO A 73 -30.70 26.24 -23.68
C PRO A 73 -32.05 26.95 -23.83
N PHE A 74 -32.35 27.50 -25.02
CA PHE A 74 -33.63 28.15 -25.28
C PHE A 74 -34.75 27.12 -25.50
N LEU A 75 -34.46 26.02 -26.19
CA LEU A 75 -35.44 24.94 -26.41
C LEU A 75 -35.73 24.15 -25.13
N SER A 76 -34.73 23.95 -24.28
CA SER A 76 -34.86 23.26 -23.00
C SER A 76 -35.50 24.12 -21.91
N MET A 77 -35.47 25.45 -22.07
CA MET A 77 -35.82 26.43 -21.02
C MET A 77 -34.87 26.39 -19.83
N SER A 78 -33.57 26.24 -20.11
CA SER A 78 -32.53 26.31 -19.08
C SER A 78 -32.47 27.72 -18.47
N ASP A 79 -32.57 27.81 -17.13
CA ASP A 79 -32.57 29.08 -16.37
C ASP A 79 -31.33 29.26 -15.49
N LEU A 80 -30.41 28.29 -15.53
CA LEU A 80 -29.17 28.24 -14.78
C LEU A 80 -27.99 27.95 -15.72
N THR A 81 -26.96 28.79 -15.65
CA THR A 81 -25.67 28.57 -16.31
C THR A 81 -24.62 28.19 -15.28
N LEU A 82 -24.11 26.97 -15.40
CA LEU A 82 -23.08 26.39 -14.56
C LEU A 82 -21.72 26.53 -15.25
N ASN A 83 -20.89 27.47 -14.78
CA ASN A 83 -19.56 27.71 -15.31
C ASN A 83 -18.53 26.85 -14.57
N VAL A 84 -17.96 25.88 -15.27
CA VAL A 84 -16.96 24.97 -14.69
C VAL A 84 -15.56 25.38 -15.11
N TYR A 85 -14.73 25.70 -14.13
CA TYR A 85 -13.31 26.00 -14.29
C TYR A 85 -12.49 24.75 -13.95
N ASP A 86 -11.69 24.28 -14.89
CA ASP A 86 -10.94 23.01 -14.80
C ASP A 86 -9.51 23.17 -14.22
N GLY A 87 -9.14 24.40 -13.86
CA GLY A 87 -7.83 24.73 -13.31
C GLY A 87 -6.73 24.97 -14.35
N ARG A 88 -7.05 24.98 -15.65
CA ARG A 88 -6.10 25.41 -16.69
C ARG A 88 -5.92 26.93 -16.68
N ASP A 89 -4.69 27.38 -16.94
CA ASP A 89 -4.30 28.79 -16.91
C ASP A 89 -5.04 29.64 -17.95
N ASP A 90 -5.48 29.04 -19.06
CA ASP A 90 -6.28 29.71 -20.10
C ASP A 90 -7.67 30.14 -19.60
N GLY A 91 -8.09 29.66 -18.42
CA GLY A 91 -9.07 30.30 -17.55
C GLY A 91 -10.50 30.42 -18.06
N GLN A 92 -10.82 29.96 -19.28
CA GLN A 92 -12.17 30.03 -19.81
C GLN A 92 -13.05 28.94 -19.18
N PRO A 93 -14.16 29.30 -18.52
CA PRO A 93 -15.07 28.31 -17.99
C PRO A 93 -15.75 27.54 -19.12
N THR A 94 -15.99 26.26 -18.91
CA THR A 94 -16.91 25.48 -19.75
C THR A 94 -18.33 25.70 -19.23
N PRO A 95 -19.23 26.38 -19.97
CA PRO A 95 -20.60 26.60 -19.53
C PRO A 95 -21.45 25.34 -19.75
N TYR A 96 -22.25 25.00 -18.76
CA TYR A 96 -23.30 23.98 -18.84
C TYR A 96 -24.65 24.63 -18.52
N TYR A 97 -25.61 24.49 -19.43
CA TYR A 97 -26.95 25.03 -19.26
C TYR A 97 -27.84 23.99 -18.59
N ALA A 98 -28.51 24.39 -17.51
CA ALA A 98 -29.31 23.48 -16.70
C ALA A 98 -30.55 24.16 -16.10
N HIS A 99 -31.37 23.35 -15.45
CA HIS A 99 -32.61 23.79 -14.82
C HIS A 99 -32.41 23.89 -13.30
N THR A 100 -32.64 25.07 -12.75
CA THR A 100 -32.65 25.36 -11.31
C THR A 100 -33.59 24.40 -10.59
N LEU A 101 -34.75 24.10 -11.19
CA LEU A 101 -35.72 23.16 -10.63
C LEU A 101 -35.10 21.78 -10.34
N LEU A 102 -34.30 21.25 -11.26
CA LEU A 102 -33.69 19.93 -11.12
C LEU A 102 -32.45 19.96 -10.22
N LEU A 103 -31.54 20.92 -10.45
CA LEU A 103 -30.28 21.00 -9.71
C LEU A 103 -30.44 21.47 -8.26
N ALA A 104 -31.34 22.41 -7.97
CA ALA A 104 -31.53 22.94 -6.62
C ALA A 104 -32.67 22.26 -5.85
N HIS A 105 -33.68 21.73 -6.55
CA HIS A 105 -34.92 21.26 -5.91
C HIS A 105 -35.33 19.84 -6.29
N GLY A 106 -34.64 19.20 -7.23
CA GLY A 106 -34.94 17.83 -7.66
C GLY A 106 -34.61 16.76 -6.61
N GLY A 107 -35.04 15.52 -6.89
CA GLY A 107 -34.75 14.37 -6.02
C GLY A 107 -33.26 14.05 -5.88
N ARG A 108 -32.46 14.42 -6.89
CA ARG A 108 -30.99 14.29 -6.92
C ARG A 108 -30.29 15.65 -6.87
N LYS A 109 -30.88 16.61 -6.14
CA LYS A 109 -30.38 17.99 -6.05
C LYS A 109 -28.96 18.08 -5.49
N SER A 110 -28.30 19.17 -5.84
CA SER A 110 -27.08 19.68 -5.24
C SER A 110 -27.43 20.72 -4.17
N CYS A 111 -27.05 20.47 -2.91
CA CYS A 111 -27.25 21.46 -1.84
C CYS A 111 -26.41 22.73 -2.07
N LEU A 112 -25.22 22.60 -2.69
CA LEU A 112 -24.37 23.73 -3.05
C LEU A 112 -25.11 24.70 -3.99
N VAL A 113 -25.70 24.18 -5.06
CA VAL A 113 -26.42 24.99 -6.05
C VAL A 113 -27.67 25.61 -5.42
N ASP A 114 -28.41 24.87 -4.59
CA ASP A 114 -29.57 25.41 -3.85
C ASP A 114 -29.17 26.60 -2.96
N GLU A 115 -28.07 26.50 -2.23
CA GLU A 115 -27.57 27.60 -1.39
C GLU A 115 -27.16 28.82 -2.22
N GLN A 116 -26.44 28.62 -3.33
CA GLN A 116 -26.00 29.71 -4.20
C GLN A 116 -27.18 30.42 -4.88
N VAL A 117 -28.16 29.67 -5.39
CA VAL A 117 -29.39 30.22 -5.97
C VAL A 117 -30.17 31.04 -4.92
N ARG A 118 -30.31 30.52 -3.69
CA ARG A 118 -30.94 31.26 -2.59
C ARG A 118 -30.19 32.54 -2.24
N SER A 119 -28.86 32.49 -2.23
CA SER A 119 -28.01 33.66 -1.97
C SER A 119 -28.20 34.75 -3.02
N GLN A 120 -28.27 34.37 -4.30
CA GLN A 120 -28.54 35.31 -5.40
C GLN A 120 -29.94 35.93 -5.29
N ARG A 121 -30.97 35.13 -4.99
CA ARG A 121 -32.35 35.65 -4.76
C ARG A 121 -32.40 36.67 -3.63
N ARG A 122 -31.70 36.41 -2.52
CA ARG A 122 -31.63 37.35 -1.38
C ARG A 122 -30.96 38.67 -1.76
N ARG A 123 -29.93 38.64 -2.63
CA ARG A 123 -29.26 39.84 -3.13
C ARG A 123 -30.17 40.64 -4.06
N ALA A 124 -30.88 39.98 -4.97
CA ALA A 124 -31.83 40.61 -5.87
C ALA A 124 -32.97 41.31 -5.09
N GLY A 125 -33.52 40.65 -4.06
CA GLY A 125 -34.60 41.21 -3.24
C GLY A 125 -34.20 42.44 -2.40
N ARG A 126 -32.96 42.51 -1.92
CA ARG A 126 -32.47 43.68 -1.17
C ARG A 126 -32.39 44.94 -2.03
N ASN A 127 -32.06 44.79 -3.30
CA ASN A 127 -31.96 45.91 -4.23
C ASN A 127 -33.34 46.41 -4.69
N ALA A 128 -34.38 45.59 -4.54
CA ALA A 128 -35.76 45.93 -4.90
C ALA A 128 -36.57 46.56 -3.75
N ALA A 129 -35.97 46.82 -2.58
CA ALA A 129 -36.67 47.48 -1.49
C ALA A 129 -37.09 48.91 -1.89
N PRO A 130 -38.40 49.21 -1.89
CA PRO A 130 -38.90 50.49 -2.38
C PRO A 130 -38.55 51.59 -1.39
N GLY A 131 -37.84 52.61 -1.90
CA GLY A 131 -37.51 53.88 -1.27
C GLY A 131 -38.09 54.13 0.12
N ILE A 132 -37.34 53.76 1.15
CA ILE A 132 -37.31 54.58 2.36
C ILE A 132 -36.20 55.61 2.13
N VAL A 133 -36.61 56.76 1.63
CA VAL A 133 -35.85 58.01 1.68
C VAL A 133 -35.57 58.30 3.16
N ARG A 134 -34.47 57.77 3.70
CA ARG A 134 -33.89 58.28 4.94
C ARG A 134 -32.60 59.00 4.60
N ARG A 135 -32.74 60.33 4.56
CA ARG A 135 -31.66 61.31 4.64
C ARG A 135 -30.70 60.95 5.78
N ALA A 136 -29.42 61.21 5.51
CA ALA A 136 -28.33 61.43 6.47
C ALA A 136 -27.82 60.18 7.22
N ALA A 137 -26.53 59.98 7.46
CA ALA A 137 -25.32 60.69 7.09
C ALA A 137 -24.11 59.79 7.42
N HIS A 138 -23.01 60.06 6.71
CA HIS A 138 -21.61 59.92 7.14
C HIS A 138 -21.03 58.56 7.58
N ASP A 139 -19.86 58.32 6.97
CA ASP A 139 -18.71 57.55 7.45
C ASP A 139 -18.51 56.07 7.06
N VAL A 140 -17.54 55.94 6.14
CA VAL A 140 -16.35 55.07 6.21
C VAL A 140 -16.60 53.57 6.21
N LEU A 141 -16.48 52.97 5.01
CA LEU A 141 -15.45 51.96 4.71
C LEU A 141 -15.45 51.62 3.20
N LYS A 142 -14.55 52.31 2.48
CA LYS A 142 -13.96 51.82 1.23
C LYS A 142 -13.08 50.62 1.57
N ARG A 143 -13.39 49.43 1.05
CA ARG A 143 -12.44 48.57 0.28
C ARG A 143 -13.00 47.17 -0.01
N GLN A 144 -12.75 46.74 -1.25
CA GLN A 144 -12.76 45.37 -1.79
C GLN A 144 -14.10 44.74 -2.18
N ASN A 145 -14.60 45.12 -3.37
CA ASN A 145 -14.91 44.16 -4.45
C ASN A 145 -15.30 44.92 -5.73
N SER A 146 -14.32 45.51 -6.40
CA SER A 146 -14.47 46.10 -7.73
C SER A 146 -14.02 45.08 -8.77
N ASN A 147 -14.93 44.23 -9.24
CA ASN A 147 -14.82 43.51 -10.52
C ASN A 147 -16.19 43.14 -11.13
N LEU A 148 -17.27 43.80 -10.71
CA LEU A 148 -18.54 43.73 -11.40
C LEU A 148 -18.58 44.88 -12.42
N SER A 149 -18.21 44.52 -13.65
CA SER A 149 -18.38 45.33 -14.84
C SER A 149 -19.79 45.92 -14.87
N SER A 150 -19.83 47.25 -14.73
CA SER A 150 -21.01 48.08 -14.86
C SER A 150 -21.43 48.14 -16.33
N ASN A 151 -22.41 47.32 -16.70
CA ASN A 151 -23.14 47.49 -17.95
C ASN A 151 -24.45 48.22 -17.63
N GLU A 152 -24.41 49.55 -17.72
CA GLU A 152 -25.57 50.43 -17.54
C GLU A 152 -26.33 50.57 -18.86
N GLY A 153 -27.66 50.45 -18.79
CA GLY A 153 -28.56 51.06 -19.77
C GLY A 153 -29.44 50.11 -20.59
N GLY A 154 -30.51 49.61 -19.98
CA GLY A 154 -31.61 48.97 -20.72
C GLY A 154 -32.60 48.24 -19.84
N GLY A 155 -33.61 48.95 -19.33
CA GLY A 155 -34.69 48.42 -18.47
C GLY A 155 -35.67 47.48 -19.18
N ASN A 156 -35.18 46.46 -19.88
CA ASN A 156 -35.99 45.29 -20.20
C ASN A 156 -35.93 44.33 -19.02
N GLY A 157 -37.06 43.71 -18.68
CA GLY A 157 -37.15 42.69 -17.62
C GLY A 157 -36.33 41.45 -17.98
N VAL A 158 -35.01 41.55 -17.87
CA VAL A 158 -34.06 40.46 -18.05
C VAL A 158 -34.42 39.42 -17.02
N ILE A 159 -34.95 38.29 -17.50
CA ILE A 159 -35.12 37.07 -16.70
C ILE A 159 -33.79 36.85 -15.99
N ALA A 160 -33.81 36.86 -14.66
CA ALA A 160 -32.59 36.75 -13.87
C ALA A 160 -31.96 35.37 -14.11
N GLU A 161 -31.03 35.31 -15.07
CA GLU A 161 -30.23 34.13 -15.37
C GLU A 161 -29.36 33.84 -14.14
N TYR A 162 -29.56 32.68 -13.51
CA TYR A 162 -28.70 32.26 -12.41
C TYR A 162 -27.35 31.83 -12.99
N ARG A 163 -26.26 32.34 -12.42
CA ARG A 163 -24.91 31.92 -12.81
C ARG A 163 -24.19 31.33 -11.62
N VAL A 164 -23.68 30.11 -11.78
CA VAL A 164 -22.97 29.39 -10.72
C VAL A 164 -21.58 29.05 -11.23
N ASP A 165 -20.58 29.63 -10.59
CA ASP A 165 -19.17 29.40 -10.91
C ASP A 165 -18.59 28.33 -9.98
N ILE A 166 -17.96 27.30 -10.57
CA ILE A 166 -17.38 26.19 -9.81
C ILE A 166 -15.99 25.87 -10.34
N HIS A 167 -15.02 25.88 -9.43
CA HIS A 167 -13.67 25.40 -9.68
C HIS A 167 -13.55 23.94 -9.26
N VAL A 168 -13.11 23.09 -10.18
CA VAL A 168 -12.83 21.66 -9.99
C VAL A 168 -11.52 21.27 -10.71
N PRO A 169 -10.80 20.23 -10.28
CA PRO A 169 -9.66 19.71 -11.01
C PRO A 169 -10.04 19.23 -12.42
N ALA A 170 -9.11 19.29 -13.36
CA ALA A 170 -9.33 18.90 -14.76
C ALA A 170 -9.90 17.48 -14.91
N LEU A 171 -9.41 16.51 -14.12
CA LEU A 171 -9.93 15.15 -14.12
C LEU A 171 -11.43 15.09 -13.72
N ALA A 172 -11.85 15.89 -12.73
CA ALA A 172 -13.25 15.98 -12.33
C ALA A 172 -14.10 16.73 -13.36
N ALA A 173 -13.57 17.81 -13.95
CA ALA A 173 -14.26 18.61 -14.97
C ALA A 173 -14.76 17.74 -16.15
N ARG A 174 -13.92 16.80 -16.62
CA ARG A 174 -14.27 15.85 -17.70
C ARG A 174 -15.48 14.97 -17.38
N HIS A 175 -15.80 14.79 -16.10
CA HIS A 175 -16.89 13.93 -15.63
C HIS A 175 -18.15 14.70 -15.21
N VAL A 176 -18.15 16.03 -15.32
CA VAL A 176 -19.35 16.86 -15.07
C VAL A 176 -20.53 16.45 -15.96
N PRO A 177 -20.37 16.16 -17.27
CA PRO A 177 -21.47 15.63 -18.09
C PRO A 177 -22.17 14.40 -17.49
N LEU A 178 -21.41 13.43 -16.98
CA LEU A 178 -21.95 12.21 -16.37
C LEU A 178 -22.64 12.50 -15.03
N PHE A 179 -22.11 13.46 -14.27
CA PHE A 179 -22.77 13.94 -13.06
C PHE A 179 -24.11 14.61 -13.37
N LEU A 180 -24.19 15.46 -14.40
CA LEU A 180 -25.43 16.10 -14.82
C LEU A 180 -26.44 15.06 -15.33
N ASP A 181 -26.01 14.06 -16.10
CA ASP A 181 -26.89 12.95 -16.50
C ASP A 181 -27.53 12.26 -15.30
N TYR A 182 -26.75 12.02 -14.25
CA TYR A 182 -27.26 11.47 -13.00
C TYR A 182 -28.29 12.40 -12.35
N VAL A 183 -28.03 13.70 -12.24
CA VAL A 183 -28.99 14.66 -11.65
C VAL A 183 -30.32 14.66 -12.42
N TYR A 184 -30.27 14.53 -13.75
CA TYR A 184 -31.44 14.47 -14.63
C TYR A 184 -32.15 13.11 -14.65
N GLY A 185 -31.76 12.19 -13.76
CA GLY A 185 -32.45 10.91 -13.56
C GLY A 185 -31.89 9.75 -14.37
N SER A 186 -30.83 9.95 -15.15
CA SER A 186 -30.19 8.84 -15.88
C SER A 186 -29.58 7.83 -14.91
N SER A 187 -29.59 6.55 -15.30
CA SER A 187 -28.85 5.51 -14.59
C SER A 187 -27.36 5.66 -14.87
N LEU A 188 -26.55 5.82 -13.81
CA LEU A 188 -25.13 6.02 -13.94
C LEU A 188 -24.41 4.67 -14.03
N ARG A 189 -23.64 4.46 -15.11
CA ARG A 189 -22.75 3.30 -15.21
C ARG A 189 -21.42 3.63 -14.53
N LEU A 190 -21.30 3.23 -13.27
CA LEU A 190 -20.05 3.38 -12.52
C LEU A 190 -18.98 2.43 -13.08
N THR A 191 -17.79 2.96 -13.25
CA THR A 191 -16.59 2.27 -13.74
C THR A 191 -15.38 2.73 -12.92
N THR A 192 -14.29 1.98 -12.94
CA THR A 192 -13.05 2.36 -12.24
C THR A 192 -12.58 3.78 -12.63
N SER A 193 -12.71 4.15 -13.91
CA SER A 193 -12.22 5.44 -14.44
C SER A 193 -13.05 6.66 -14.00
N ASN A 194 -14.36 6.48 -13.77
CA ASN A 194 -15.25 7.58 -13.42
C ASN A 194 -15.57 7.66 -11.91
N ALA A 195 -15.37 6.57 -11.16
CA ALA A 195 -15.79 6.49 -9.76
C ALA A 195 -15.10 7.54 -8.87
N ALA A 196 -13.78 7.71 -8.94
CA ALA A 196 -13.09 8.71 -8.12
C ALA A 196 -13.49 10.16 -8.48
N PRO A 197 -13.54 10.56 -9.77
CA PRO A 197 -14.08 11.86 -10.18
C PRO A 197 -15.52 12.10 -9.70
N LEU A 198 -16.40 11.10 -9.81
CA LEU A 198 -17.79 11.20 -9.39
C LEU A 198 -17.94 11.27 -7.86
N ARG A 199 -17.08 10.58 -7.10
CA ARG A 199 -16.98 10.73 -5.65
C ARG A 199 -16.60 12.16 -5.28
N TYR A 200 -15.61 12.73 -5.96
CA TYR A 200 -15.19 14.12 -5.77
C TYR A 200 -16.33 15.11 -6.09
N LEU A 201 -16.94 14.98 -7.28
CA LEU A 201 -18.04 15.85 -7.71
C LEU A 201 -19.24 15.73 -6.77
N SER A 202 -19.65 14.52 -6.39
CA SER A 202 -20.77 14.33 -5.46
C SER A 202 -20.52 14.95 -4.09
N ASN A 203 -19.28 14.91 -3.58
CA ASN A 203 -18.92 15.64 -2.35
C ASN A 203 -18.93 17.16 -2.57
N ARG A 204 -18.34 17.63 -3.68
CA ARG A 204 -18.24 19.07 -4.01
C ARG A 204 -19.61 19.72 -4.18
N PHE A 205 -20.54 19.04 -4.83
CA PHE A 205 -21.91 19.50 -5.04
C PHE A 205 -22.87 19.13 -3.88
N ASP A 206 -22.39 18.44 -2.84
CA ASP A 206 -23.19 17.88 -1.75
C ASP A 206 -24.41 17.06 -2.26
N CYS A 207 -24.16 16.17 -3.22
CA CYS A 207 -25.11 15.18 -3.71
C CYS A 207 -24.92 13.86 -2.96
N ARG A 208 -25.52 13.76 -1.77
CA ARG A 208 -25.26 12.68 -0.80
C ARG A 208 -25.61 11.29 -1.29
N ASP A 209 -26.64 11.16 -2.11
CA ASP A 209 -27.09 9.86 -2.63
C ASP A 209 -26.04 9.27 -3.57
N LEU A 210 -25.54 10.08 -4.51
CA LEU A 210 -24.46 9.66 -5.41
C LEU A 210 -23.18 9.38 -4.64
N HIS A 211 -22.84 10.25 -3.68
CA HIS A 211 -21.65 10.04 -2.86
C HIS A 211 -21.72 8.71 -2.08
N ARG A 212 -22.89 8.39 -1.50
CA ARG A 212 -23.12 7.12 -0.79
C ARG A 212 -23.00 5.94 -1.74
N GLU A 213 -23.62 6.01 -2.92
CA GLU A 213 -23.57 4.95 -3.92
C GLU A 213 -22.13 4.65 -4.36
N VAL A 214 -21.37 5.69 -4.71
CA VAL A 214 -19.98 5.53 -5.15
C VAL A 214 -19.07 5.06 -4.00
N THR A 215 -19.12 5.72 -2.83
CA THR A 215 -18.21 5.47 -1.71
C THR A 215 -18.52 4.17 -0.96
N SER A 216 -19.81 3.84 -0.77
CA SER A 216 -20.23 2.70 0.06
C SER A 216 -20.52 1.44 -0.75
N SER A 217 -20.95 1.57 -2.01
CA SER A 217 -21.33 0.41 -2.84
C SER A 217 -20.27 0.07 -3.88
N PHE A 218 -19.91 1.02 -4.74
CA PHE A 218 -19.07 0.72 -5.91
C PHE A 218 -17.58 0.58 -5.57
N ILE A 219 -16.95 1.61 -5.00
CA ILE A 219 -15.50 1.60 -4.75
C ILE A 219 -15.06 0.40 -3.91
N PRO A 220 -15.73 0.03 -2.79
CA PRO A 220 -15.31 -1.13 -2.00
C PRO A 220 -15.39 -2.47 -2.75
N ARG A 221 -16.26 -2.58 -3.76
CA ARG A 221 -16.40 -3.77 -4.60
C ARG A 221 -15.38 -3.80 -5.74
N ASP A 222 -15.08 -2.64 -6.31
CA ASP A 222 -14.15 -2.49 -7.43
C ASP A 222 -12.68 -2.42 -7.00
N LEU A 223 -12.41 -2.04 -5.75
CA LEU A 223 -11.05 -1.92 -5.22
C LEU A 223 -10.36 -3.28 -5.07
N ASN A 224 -9.50 -3.59 -6.03
CA ASN A 224 -8.70 -4.82 -6.10
C ASN A 224 -7.24 -4.47 -6.47
N LEU A 225 -6.34 -5.46 -6.55
CA LEU A 225 -4.91 -5.21 -6.76
C LEU A 225 -4.60 -4.58 -8.14
N SER A 226 -5.42 -4.82 -9.15
CA SER A 226 -5.27 -4.23 -10.48
C SER A 226 -5.82 -2.79 -10.55
N THR A 227 -6.86 -2.47 -9.78
CA THR A 227 -7.53 -1.16 -9.81
C THR A 227 -7.03 -0.19 -8.75
N ALA A 228 -6.45 -0.69 -7.65
CA ALA A 228 -5.99 0.14 -6.53
C ALA A 228 -4.91 1.18 -6.92
N PRO A 229 -3.88 0.86 -7.73
CA PRO A 229 -2.91 1.86 -8.20
C PRO A 229 -3.58 3.02 -8.94
N ARG A 230 -4.57 2.69 -9.78
CA ARG A 230 -5.34 3.69 -10.54
C ARG A 230 -6.19 4.56 -9.63
N TYR A 231 -6.89 3.97 -8.65
CA TYR A 231 -7.63 4.73 -7.64
C TYR A 231 -6.71 5.65 -6.84
N CYS A 232 -5.53 5.17 -6.47
CA CYS A 232 -4.53 5.97 -5.76
C CYS A 232 -4.09 7.19 -6.59
N ALA A 233 -3.76 6.98 -7.87
CA ALA A 233 -3.37 8.06 -8.78
C ALA A 233 -4.48 9.11 -8.98
N MET A 234 -5.71 8.66 -9.27
CA MET A 234 -6.85 9.57 -9.45
C MET A 234 -7.19 10.33 -8.16
N ALA A 235 -7.12 9.65 -7.01
CA ALA A 235 -7.39 10.29 -5.72
C ALA A 235 -6.32 11.33 -5.35
N ASP A 236 -5.06 11.11 -5.74
CA ASP A 236 -4.01 12.11 -5.55
C ASP A 236 -4.25 13.37 -6.39
N GLU A 237 -4.60 13.21 -7.67
CA GLU A 237 -4.93 14.33 -8.57
C GLU A 237 -6.15 15.13 -8.08
N LEU A 238 -7.15 14.42 -7.53
CA LEU A 238 -8.37 15.03 -6.98
C LEU A 238 -8.20 15.55 -5.54
N SER A 239 -7.02 15.38 -4.93
CA SER A 239 -6.78 15.67 -3.52
C SER A 239 -7.74 14.95 -2.55
N ASP A 240 -8.25 13.78 -2.92
CA ASP A 240 -9.07 12.91 -2.07
C ASP A 240 -8.16 12.02 -1.21
N HIS A 241 -7.71 12.56 -0.08
CA HIS A 241 -6.76 11.89 0.79
C HIS A 241 -7.32 10.60 1.40
N GLU A 242 -8.62 10.53 1.67
CA GLU A 242 -9.25 9.34 2.24
C GLU A 242 -9.25 8.17 1.26
N LEU A 243 -9.62 8.40 0.00
CA LEU A 243 -9.59 7.35 -1.02
C LEU A 243 -8.15 6.92 -1.32
N ARG A 244 -7.22 7.89 -1.40
CA ARG A 244 -5.80 7.63 -1.61
C ARG A 244 -5.25 6.73 -0.50
N ASP A 245 -5.48 7.08 0.76
CA ASP A 245 -4.94 6.33 1.90
C ASP A 245 -5.58 4.95 2.02
N ARG A 246 -6.86 4.81 1.67
CA ARG A 246 -7.52 3.51 1.60
C ARG A 246 -6.92 2.62 0.50
N ALA A 247 -6.64 3.18 -0.68
CA ALA A 247 -6.01 2.45 -1.78
C ALA A 247 -4.57 2.06 -1.45
N VAL A 248 -3.78 2.98 -0.89
CA VAL A 248 -2.40 2.71 -0.43
C VAL A 248 -2.39 1.60 0.61
N ARG A 249 -3.26 1.68 1.62
CA ARG A 249 -3.34 0.67 2.67
C ARG A 249 -3.69 -0.71 2.10
N TYR A 250 -4.66 -0.76 1.18
CA TYR A 250 -5.07 -2.00 0.52
C TYR A 250 -3.92 -2.63 -0.29
N MET A 251 -3.15 -1.82 -1.00
CA MET A 251 -1.96 -2.27 -1.73
C MET A 251 -0.86 -2.74 -0.78
N ALA A 252 -0.56 -1.98 0.27
CA ALA A 252 0.50 -2.29 1.24
C ALA A 252 0.29 -3.66 1.90
N GLU A 253 -0.95 -4.00 2.26
CA GLU A 253 -1.30 -5.29 2.88
C GLU A 253 -1.08 -6.52 1.98
N ARG A 254 -0.91 -6.32 0.67
CA ARG A 254 -0.76 -7.39 -0.33
C ARG A 254 0.30 -7.02 -1.36
N PHE A 255 1.38 -6.38 -0.89
CA PHE A 255 2.37 -5.77 -1.77
C PHE A 255 3.00 -6.80 -2.72
N ASP A 256 3.23 -8.02 -2.24
CA ASP A 256 3.79 -9.14 -3.03
C ASP A 256 2.90 -9.57 -4.19
N ASP A 257 1.58 -9.44 -4.06
CA ASP A 257 0.62 -9.87 -5.08
C ASP A 257 0.32 -8.80 -6.14
N ILE A 258 0.81 -7.56 -5.96
CA ILE A 258 0.52 -6.46 -6.89
C ILE A 258 1.20 -6.71 -8.24
N ASP A 259 0.43 -6.56 -9.32
CA ASP A 259 0.95 -6.54 -10.67
C ASP A 259 1.80 -5.28 -10.93
N ILE A 260 3.01 -5.51 -11.43
CA ILE A 260 4.02 -4.48 -11.62
C ILE A 260 3.60 -3.50 -12.72
N ASP A 261 2.93 -3.99 -13.77
CA ASP A 261 2.38 -3.15 -14.83
C ASP A 261 1.35 -2.15 -14.29
N ALA A 262 0.59 -2.55 -13.26
CA ALA A 262 -0.37 -1.67 -12.59
C ALA A 262 0.33 -0.60 -11.73
N LEU A 263 1.50 -0.89 -11.15
CA LEU A 263 2.30 0.12 -10.43
C LEU A 263 2.91 1.16 -11.36
N GLY A 264 3.15 0.83 -12.64
CA GLY A 264 3.71 1.75 -13.63
C GLY A 264 2.88 3.03 -13.86
N CYS A 265 1.61 3.07 -13.45
CA CYS A 265 0.79 4.29 -13.53
C CYS A 265 0.90 5.20 -12.29
N MET A 266 1.64 4.79 -11.25
CA MET A 266 1.82 5.58 -10.03
C MET A 266 3.01 6.54 -10.16
N VAL A 267 2.81 7.78 -9.73
CA VAL A 267 3.92 8.74 -9.59
C VAL A 267 4.87 8.29 -8.46
N PRO A 268 6.18 8.59 -8.54
CA PRO A 268 7.17 8.17 -7.54
C PRO A 268 6.81 8.54 -6.09
N ARG A 269 6.20 9.72 -5.89
CA ARG A 269 5.67 10.15 -4.58
C ARG A 269 4.63 9.19 -3.99
N LEU A 270 3.76 8.61 -4.83
CA LEU A 270 2.76 7.65 -4.37
C LEU A 270 3.38 6.28 -4.08
N MET A 271 4.36 5.87 -4.89
CA MET A 271 5.14 4.66 -4.62
C MET A 271 5.91 4.79 -3.29
N ARG A 272 6.50 5.96 -3.03
CA ARG A 272 7.11 6.30 -1.73
C ARG A 272 6.13 6.13 -0.56
N ARG A 273 4.92 6.69 -0.68
CA ARG A 273 3.86 6.58 0.34
C ARG A 273 3.40 5.13 0.55
N LEU A 274 3.39 4.32 -0.51
CA LEU A 274 3.10 2.89 -0.44
C LEU A 274 4.16 2.15 0.37
N LEU A 275 5.44 2.38 0.09
CA LEU A 275 6.56 1.77 0.79
C LEU A 275 6.71 2.24 2.25
N GLN A 276 6.28 3.47 2.55
CA GLN A 276 6.28 4.03 3.91
C GLN A 276 5.02 3.63 4.71
N CYS A 277 4.12 2.82 4.15
CA CYS A 277 2.91 2.43 4.86
C CYS A 277 3.24 1.46 6.00
N GLU A 278 2.75 1.73 7.21
CA GLU A 278 2.94 0.87 8.39
C GLU A 278 2.37 -0.56 8.20
N ARG A 279 1.45 -0.73 7.26
CA ARG A 279 0.82 -2.01 6.93
C ARG A 279 1.47 -2.71 5.73
N LEU A 280 2.67 -2.28 5.32
CA LEU A 280 3.41 -2.94 4.25
C LEU A 280 3.73 -4.38 4.66
N ALA A 281 3.04 -5.32 4.02
CA ALA A 281 3.24 -6.74 4.17
C ALA A 281 4.03 -7.25 2.95
N CYS A 282 5.27 -7.65 3.19
CA CYS A 282 6.13 -8.27 2.22
C CYS A 282 6.98 -9.34 2.92
N ASP A 283 7.11 -10.51 2.28
CA ASP A 283 7.79 -11.67 2.88
C ASP A 283 9.27 -11.39 3.14
N SER A 284 9.91 -10.54 2.34
CA SER A 284 11.32 -10.20 2.50
C SER A 284 11.67 -8.81 1.98
N SER A 285 12.65 -8.16 2.62
CA SER A 285 13.21 -6.89 2.11
C SER A 285 13.78 -7.02 0.69
N GLU A 286 14.29 -8.21 0.33
CA GLU A 286 14.82 -8.46 -1.02
C GLU A 286 13.69 -8.39 -2.05
N ARG A 287 12.51 -8.93 -1.74
CA ARG A 287 11.32 -8.84 -2.62
C ARG A 287 10.84 -7.41 -2.79
N VAL A 288 10.88 -6.59 -1.73
CA VAL A 288 10.63 -5.15 -1.85
C VAL A 288 11.58 -4.52 -2.86
N SER A 289 12.89 -4.80 -2.74
CA SER A 289 13.88 -4.26 -3.67
C SER A 289 13.71 -4.75 -5.11
N GLU A 290 13.21 -5.98 -5.32
CA GLU A 290 12.87 -6.49 -6.66
C GLU A 290 11.74 -5.69 -7.28
N LYS A 291 10.62 -5.52 -6.55
CA LYS A 291 9.49 -4.74 -7.06
C LYS A 291 9.82 -3.28 -7.31
N VAL A 292 10.64 -2.67 -6.45
CA VAL A 292 11.08 -1.28 -6.66
C VAL A 292 11.96 -1.18 -7.92
N ALA A 293 12.85 -2.13 -8.16
CA ALA A 293 13.68 -2.13 -9.37
C ALA A 293 12.82 -2.27 -10.64
N GLU A 294 11.84 -3.18 -10.63
CA GLU A 294 10.92 -3.35 -11.75
C GLU A 294 10.03 -2.11 -11.97
N TYR A 295 9.55 -1.48 -10.90
CA TYR A 295 8.86 -0.20 -10.97
C TYR A 295 9.73 0.90 -11.60
N LEU A 296 10.99 1.02 -11.18
CA LEU A 296 11.93 2.01 -11.73
C LEU A 296 12.19 1.79 -13.22
N ARG A 297 12.30 0.53 -13.67
CA ARG A 297 12.37 0.21 -15.11
C ARG A 297 11.13 0.69 -15.84
N LEU A 298 9.94 0.38 -15.33
CA LEU A 298 8.68 0.82 -15.97
C LEU A 298 8.54 2.35 -16.02
N ALA A 299 8.98 3.03 -14.95
CA ALA A 299 8.97 4.50 -14.90
C ALA A 299 9.91 5.11 -15.95
N ASP A 300 11.09 4.53 -16.17
CA ASP A 300 12.05 4.96 -17.18
C ASP A 300 11.55 4.72 -18.61
N TYR A 301 10.98 3.54 -18.90
CA TYR A 301 10.45 3.21 -20.24
C TYR A 301 9.16 3.97 -20.60
N GLY A 302 8.48 4.56 -19.62
CA GLY A 302 7.26 5.33 -19.80
C GLY A 302 7.42 6.63 -20.59
N MET A 303 8.66 7.09 -20.78
CA MET A 303 8.99 8.30 -21.52
C MET A 303 9.34 7.96 -22.97
N PRO A 304 8.40 8.05 -23.94
CA PRO A 304 8.80 8.09 -25.33
C PRO A 304 9.70 9.32 -25.49
N SER A 305 10.98 9.10 -25.78
CA SER A 305 11.92 10.18 -26.05
C SER A 305 11.30 11.08 -27.12
N SER A 306 10.99 12.31 -26.75
CA SER A 306 10.35 13.31 -27.61
C SER A 306 11.17 13.68 -28.86
N ASP A 307 12.39 13.14 -28.96
CA ASP A 307 13.41 13.63 -29.88
C ASP A 307 13.62 12.69 -31.09
N GLU A 308 12.93 11.56 -31.19
CA GLU A 308 12.91 10.78 -32.44
C GLU A 308 11.84 11.31 -33.41
N ASP A 309 12.25 12.39 -34.09
CA ASP A 309 11.99 12.73 -35.48
C ASP A 309 10.69 12.18 -36.08
N ARG A 310 9.62 12.94 -35.82
CA ARG A 310 8.25 12.69 -36.27
C ARG A 310 8.04 13.02 -37.74
N THR A 311 9.05 12.84 -38.60
CA THR A 311 8.99 13.29 -39.99
C THR A 311 8.37 12.28 -40.96
N ASP A 312 8.48 10.95 -40.83
CA ASP A 312 8.05 10.07 -41.94
C ASP A 312 7.46 8.67 -41.57
N ARG A 313 6.71 8.52 -40.46
CA ARG A 313 5.94 7.27 -40.24
C ARG A 313 4.49 7.39 -40.78
N PRO A 314 4.14 6.66 -41.87
CA PRO A 314 2.79 6.71 -42.43
C PRO A 314 1.77 6.15 -41.45
N ALA A 315 0.64 6.85 -41.33
CA ALA A 315 -0.49 6.48 -40.50
C ALA A 315 -1.06 5.11 -40.90
N VAL A 316 -0.61 4.04 -40.24
CA VAL A 316 -1.23 2.72 -40.36
C VAL A 316 -2.50 2.75 -39.52
N SER A 317 -3.63 2.92 -40.21
CA SER A 317 -4.98 2.74 -39.66
C SER A 317 -5.19 1.28 -39.25
N VAL A 318 -5.05 0.99 -37.95
CA VAL A 318 -5.42 -0.30 -37.39
C VAL A 318 -6.91 -0.27 -37.06
N ILE A 319 -7.69 -0.91 -37.93
CA ILE A 319 -9.09 -1.28 -37.74
C ILE A 319 -9.13 -2.74 -37.27
N ASN A 320 -9.89 -2.98 -36.19
CA ASN A 320 -10.53 -4.22 -35.75
C ASN A 320 -9.83 -5.29 -34.88
N ASP A 321 -10.53 -5.52 -33.76
CA ASP A 321 -10.99 -6.78 -33.13
C ASP A 321 -10.05 -7.70 -32.34
N GLY A 322 -10.43 -7.92 -31.08
CA GLY A 322 -10.10 -9.14 -30.33
C GLY A 322 -9.67 -8.90 -28.88
N GLU A 323 -10.63 -9.00 -27.96
CA GLU A 323 -10.49 -8.99 -26.50
C GLU A 323 -9.26 -9.76 -25.97
N ARG A 324 -8.13 -9.07 -25.81
CA ARG A 324 -7.02 -9.54 -24.98
C ARG A 324 -6.80 -8.52 -23.86
N GLY A 325 -7.30 -8.88 -22.69
CA GLY A 325 -7.41 -8.04 -21.50
C GLY A 325 -6.11 -7.34 -21.12
N CYS A 326 -6.25 -6.13 -20.60
CA CYS A 326 -5.23 -5.25 -20.01
C CYS A 326 -4.34 -4.41 -20.96
N ARG A 327 -4.32 -4.62 -22.28
CA ARG A 327 -3.54 -3.74 -23.21
C ARG A 327 -4.31 -2.57 -23.82
N GLY A 328 -5.63 -2.49 -23.59
CA GLY A 328 -6.50 -1.40 -24.04
C GLY A 328 -6.74 -0.32 -22.98
N ILE A 329 -5.86 -0.19 -21.99
CA ILE A 329 -5.89 0.99 -21.12
C ILE A 329 -5.40 2.14 -21.99
N GLU A 330 -6.34 2.88 -22.61
CA GLU A 330 -6.06 4.22 -23.11
C GLU A 330 -5.34 4.93 -21.97
N ARG A 331 -4.01 5.06 -22.13
CA ARG A 331 -3.23 5.98 -21.33
C ARG A 331 -3.81 7.33 -21.67
N VAL A 332 -4.82 7.73 -20.88
CA VAL A 332 -5.38 9.06 -20.94
C VAL A 332 -4.16 9.96 -20.88
N PRO A 333 -3.84 10.72 -21.94
CA PRO A 333 -2.68 11.58 -21.94
C PRO A 333 -2.90 12.60 -20.83
N SER A 334 -2.35 12.27 -19.66
CA SER A 334 -2.34 13.13 -18.51
C SER A 334 -1.34 14.20 -18.87
N SER A 335 -1.85 15.34 -19.33
CA SER A 335 -1.08 16.55 -19.61
C SER A 335 -0.36 17.09 -18.36
N SER A 336 -0.60 16.48 -17.19
CA SER A 336 0.25 16.62 -16.02
C SER A 336 1.60 15.96 -16.32
N SER A 337 2.57 16.79 -16.68
CA SER A 337 4.01 16.58 -16.51
C SER A 337 4.31 15.29 -15.76
N SER A 338 4.64 14.22 -16.48
CA SER A 338 5.20 13.01 -15.87
C SER A 338 6.43 13.47 -15.10
N SER A 339 6.28 13.60 -13.79
CA SER A 339 7.34 14.09 -12.92
C SER A 339 8.50 13.14 -13.11
N SER A 340 9.57 13.63 -13.74
CA SER A 340 10.80 12.86 -13.86
C SER A 340 11.22 12.42 -12.45
N LEU A 341 11.71 11.20 -12.34
CA LEU A 341 12.19 10.66 -11.07
C LEU A 341 13.30 11.56 -10.54
N THR A 342 13.05 12.24 -9.43
CA THR A 342 14.01 13.15 -8.79
C THR A 342 15.02 12.36 -7.95
N ASP A 343 16.18 12.95 -7.65
CA ASP A 343 17.15 12.40 -6.68
C ASP A 343 16.48 12.07 -5.34
N GLU A 344 15.57 12.94 -4.88
CA GLU A 344 14.85 12.75 -3.62
C GLU A 344 13.88 11.56 -3.69
N ASP A 345 13.16 11.41 -4.81
CA ASP A 345 12.31 10.24 -5.03
C ASP A 345 13.14 8.96 -5.04
N PHE A 346 14.24 8.93 -5.80
CA PHE A 346 15.11 7.76 -5.87
C PHE A 346 15.72 7.42 -4.51
N TYR A 347 16.17 8.42 -3.75
CA TYR A 347 16.65 8.25 -2.39
C TYR A 347 15.61 7.59 -1.49
N TRP A 348 14.39 8.13 -1.46
CA TRP A 348 13.35 7.61 -0.57
C TRP A 348 12.84 6.24 -1.01
N LEU A 349 12.74 5.99 -2.31
CA LEU A 349 12.36 4.66 -2.82
C LEU A 349 13.39 3.61 -2.45
N THR A 350 14.68 3.98 -2.35
CA THR A 350 15.79 3.07 -2.08
C THR A 350 16.32 3.12 -0.64
N HIS A 351 15.64 3.86 0.25
CA HIS A 351 16.13 4.13 1.60
C HIS A 351 16.35 2.83 2.42
N CYS A 352 17.37 2.83 3.27
CA CYS A 352 17.77 1.65 4.05
C CYS A 352 16.72 1.17 5.06
N GLN A 353 15.84 2.05 5.53
CA GLN A 353 14.72 1.67 6.40
C GLN A 353 13.59 0.94 5.66
N ILE A 354 13.45 1.20 4.36
CA ILE A 354 12.40 0.59 3.52
C ILE A 354 12.87 -0.74 2.94
N MET A 355 14.11 -0.78 2.46
CA MET A 355 14.69 -1.97 1.82
C MET A 355 16.07 -2.31 2.42
N PRO A 356 16.19 -2.65 3.71
CA PRO A 356 17.48 -2.86 4.38
C PRO A 356 18.42 -3.85 3.67
N LYS A 357 17.85 -4.83 2.95
CA LYS A 357 18.59 -5.74 2.06
C LYS A 357 18.18 -5.51 0.60
N ILE A 358 19.18 -5.40 -0.27
CA ILE A 358 18.99 -5.38 -1.72
C ILE A 358 19.05 -6.81 -2.24
N SER A 359 18.11 -7.18 -3.12
CA SER A 359 18.14 -8.47 -3.79
C SER A 359 19.42 -8.59 -4.62
N PRO A 360 20.18 -9.69 -4.48
CA PRO A 360 21.37 -9.92 -5.29
C PRO A 360 21.10 -9.87 -6.80
N ARG A 361 19.86 -10.18 -7.22
CA ARG A 361 19.43 -10.12 -8.64
C ARG A 361 19.36 -8.70 -9.20
N GLU A 362 19.15 -7.72 -8.34
CA GLU A 362 18.86 -6.34 -8.70
C GLU A 362 19.97 -5.37 -8.30
N ALA A 363 20.95 -5.83 -7.50
CA ALA A 363 22.07 -5.02 -7.03
C ALA A 363 22.83 -4.33 -8.16
N LEU A 364 23.11 -5.04 -9.26
CA LEU A 364 23.77 -4.47 -10.44
C LEU A 364 22.90 -3.43 -11.15
N PHE A 365 21.59 -3.64 -11.22
CA PHE A 365 20.66 -2.66 -11.76
C PHE A 365 20.69 -1.37 -10.93
N TYR A 366 20.61 -1.46 -9.60
CA TYR A 366 20.67 -0.30 -8.72
C TYR A 366 22.01 0.45 -8.81
N LEU A 367 23.14 -0.26 -8.96
CA LEU A 367 24.43 0.38 -9.18
C LEU A 367 24.47 1.15 -10.50
N ALA A 368 23.99 0.53 -11.59
CA ALA A 368 23.97 1.16 -12.90
C ALA A 368 22.98 2.33 -12.98
N HIS A 369 21.76 2.13 -12.46
CA HIS A 369 20.69 3.14 -12.44
C HIS A 369 21.05 4.30 -11.50
N GLY A 370 21.59 3.99 -10.32
CA GLY A 370 22.04 4.97 -9.33
C GLY A 370 23.17 5.88 -9.82
N ALA A 371 23.94 5.50 -10.84
CA ALA A 371 24.93 6.38 -11.45
C ALA A 371 24.33 7.68 -12.02
N ARG A 372 23.01 7.68 -12.33
CA ARG A 372 22.25 8.88 -12.73
C ARG A 372 21.92 9.81 -11.55
N TYR A 373 22.10 9.34 -10.32
CA TYR A 373 21.77 10.01 -9.06
C TYR A 373 22.98 10.05 -8.12
N PRO A 374 24.04 10.82 -8.46
CA PRO A 374 25.30 10.81 -7.70
C PRO A 374 25.11 11.21 -6.22
N SER A 375 24.17 12.10 -5.94
CA SER A 375 23.82 12.53 -4.58
C SER A 375 23.44 11.36 -3.66
N VAL A 376 22.72 10.37 -4.20
CA VAL A 376 22.30 9.16 -3.48
C VAL A 376 23.42 8.13 -3.39
N MET A 377 24.28 8.05 -4.41
CA MET A 377 25.36 7.06 -4.47
C MET A 377 26.62 7.45 -3.68
N VAL A 378 26.84 8.73 -3.42
CA VAL A 378 28.00 9.26 -2.67
C VAL A 378 27.81 9.14 -1.15
N GLU A 379 26.63 8.74 -0.67
CA GLU A 379 26.40 8.53 0.75
C GLU A 379 27.42 7.56 1.36
N ILE A 380 28.09 8.02 2.41
CA ILE A 380 29.11 7.26 3.11
C ILE A 380 28.44 6.51 4.27
N GLY A 381 28.73 5.22 4.38
CA GLY A 381 28.27 4.38 5.49
C GLY A 381 27.68 3.06 5.00
N SER A 382 27.56 2.10 5.92
CA SER A 382 27.00 0.76 5.64
C SER A 382 25.51 0.76 5.28
N GLY A 383 24.82 1.87 5.53
CA GLY A 383 23.41 2.06 5.13
C GLY A 383 23.24 2.60 3.72
N SER A 384 24.30 3.09 3.07
CA SER A 384 24.19 3.68 1.74
C SER A 384 23.69 2.67 0.71
N LEU A 385 22.99 3.14 -0.32
CA LEU A 385 22.52 2.25 -1.40
C LEU A 385 23.71 1.52 -2.04
N LYS A 386 24.78 2.25 -2.32
CA LYS A 386 26.02 1.71 -2.90
C LYS A 386 26.60 0.56 -2.09
N SER A 387 26.81 0.75 -0.79
CA SER A 387 27.39 -0.28 0.08
C SER A 387 26.50 -1.53 0.17
N ARG A 388 25.17 -1.36 0.25
CA ARG A 388 24.21 -2.47 0.27
C ARG A 388 24.17 -3.22 -1.05
N CYS A 389 24.26 -2.55 -2.19
CA CYS A 389 24.36 -3.21 -3.49
C CYS A 389 25.65 -4.00 -3.62
N ILE A 390 26.79 -3.42 -3.23
CA ILE A 390 28.10 -4.12 -3.24
C ILE A 390 28.04 -5.37 -2.35
N ALA A 391 27.48 -5.25 -1.14
CA ALA A 391 27.30 -6.37 -0.23
C ALA A 391 26.37 -7.46 -0.82
N ALA A 392 25.30 -7.07 -1.52
CA ALA A 392 24.40 -8.01 -2.19
C ALA A 392 25.08 -8.72 -3.39
N CYS A 393 25.95 -8.02 -4.13
CA CYS A 393 26.74 -8.62 -5.21
C CYS A 393 27.79 -9.62 -4.71
N ALA A 394 28.22 -9.53 -3.45
CA ALA A 394 29.12 -10.50 -2.84
C ALA A 394 28.44 -11.87 -2.56
N ASP A 395 27.14 -12.01 -2.82
CA ASP A 395 26.45 -13.30 -2.75
C ASP A 395 27.07 -14.28 -3.77
N PRO A 396 27.45 -15.51 -3.34
CA PRO A 396 28.11 -16.49 -4.21
C PRO A 396 27.33 -16.79 -5.49
N ARG A 397 26.00 -16.74 -5.45
CA ARG A 397 25.16 -17.04 -6.62
C ARG A 397 25.25 -15.94 -7.67
N VAL A 398 25.46 -14.70 -7.26
CA VAL A 398 25.67 -13.57 -8.18
C VAL A 398 27.08 -13.60 -8.71
N MET A 399 28.06 -13.90 -7.87
CA MET A 399 29.45 -14.12 -8.27
C MET A 399 29.55 -15.15 -9.41
N ASP A 400 28.91 -16.30 -9.25
CA ASP A 400 28.93 -17.38 -10.24
C ASP A 400 28.30 -16.93 -11.58
N ARG A 401 27.23 -16.12 -11.52
CA ARG A 401 26.57 -15.56 -12.72
C ARG A 401 27.42 -14.51 -13.41
N LEU A 402 28.04 -13.61 -12.65
CA LEU A 402 28.92 -12.58 -13.22
C LEU A 402 30.16 -13.22 -13.82
N ALA A 403 30.78 -14.18 -13.13
CA ALA A 403 31.90 -14.96 -13.65
C ALA A 403 31.53 -15.69 -14.95
N SER A 404 30.38 -16.38 -14.96
CA SER A 404 29.87 -17.05 -16.16
C SER A 404 29.63 -16.07 -17.32
N HIS A 405 29.20 -14.84 -17.05
CA HIS A 405 28.99 -13.83 -18.08
C HIS A 405 30.31 -13.29 -18.64
N VAL A 406 31.28 -13.00 -17.77
CA VAL A 406 32.63 -12.56 -18.18
C VAL A 406 33.32 -13.63 -19.03
N GLU A 407 33.15 -14.91 -18.68
CA GLU A 407 33.68 -16.03 -19.46
C GLU A 407 32.96 -16.24 -20.81
N ARG A 408 31.66 -15.91 -20.89
CA ARG A 408 30.82 -16.10 -22.09
C ARG A 408 30.67 -14.90 -23.00
N ALA A 409 31.28 -13.75 -22.68
CA ALA A 409 31.16 -12.50 -23.43
C ALA A 409 31.54 -12.63 -24.94
N GLY A 410 32.08 -13.77 -25.38
CA GLY A 410 32.33 -14.09 -26.79
C GLY A 410 31.20 -14.77 -27.58
N ASP A 411 30.26 -15.50 -26.96
CA ASP A 411 29.47 -16.53 -27.70
C ASP A 411 27.93 -16.49 -27.52
N ALA A 412 27.36 -15.68 -26.62
CA ALA A 412 25.93 -15.80 -26.26
C ALA A 412 25.06 -14.62 -26.75
N MET A 413 24.36 -14.81 -27.87
CA MET A 413 23.39 -13.84 -28.42
C MET A 413 22.00 -13.86 -27.73
N ASN A 414 21.77 -14.75 -26.75
CA ASN A 414 20.41 -15.07 -26.24
C ASN A 414 20.20 -14.96 -24.72
N ASP A 415 21.24 -14.77 -23.91
CA ASP A 415 21.04 -14.43 -22.49
C ASP A 415 20.86 -12.91 -22.39
N PRO A 416 19.90 -12.41 -21.57
CA PRO A 416 19.75 -10.97 -21.37
C PRO A 416 21.10 -10.43 -20.92
N PRO A 417 21.73 -9.56 -21.72
CA PRO A 417 23.08 -9.12 -21.47
C PRO A 417 23.13 -8.46 -20.08
N LEU A 418 24.26 -8.63 -19.39
CA LEU A 418 24.61 -7.82 -18.23
C LEU A 418 24.94 -6.40 -18.69
N ASP A 419 24.09 -5.80 -19.54
CA ASP A 419 24.16 -4.42 -20.01
C ASP A 419 24.30 -3.47 -18.82
N ALA A 420 23.70 -3.81 -17.67
CA ALA A 420 23.87 -3.05 -16.44
C ALA A 420 25.33 -3.00 -15.96
N TYR A 421 26.08 -4.10 -16.07
CA TYR A 421 27.51 -4.08 -15.73
C TYR A 421 28.30 -3.30 -16.78
N ASP A 422 28.07 -3.53 -18.07
CA ASP A 422 28.84 -2.85 -19.12
C ASP A 422 28.64 -1.33 -19.12
N ASN A 423 27.42 -0.87 -18.84
CA ASN A 423 27.09 0.55 -18.71
C ASN A 423 27.55 1.19 -17.38
N MET A 424 28.12 0.41 -16.46
CA MET A 424 28.60 0.93 -15.18
C MET A 424 29.93 1.69 -15.32
N HIS A 425 30.10 2.76 -14.54
CA HIS A 425 31.35 3.51 -14.49
C HIS A 425 32.52 2.63 -14.05
N THR A 426 33.71 2.84 -14.64
CA THR A 426 34.91 2.03 -14.38
C THR A 426 35.26 1.97 -12.89
N ASP A 427 35.17 3.09 -12.17
CA ASP A 427 35.48 3.13 -10.74
C ASP A 427 34.56 2.21 -9.93
N MET A 428 33.27 2.15 -10.28
CA MET A 428 32.31 1.26 -9.62
C MET A 428 32.54 -0.21 -9.99
N LYS A 429 32.95 -0.48 -11.24
CA LYS A 429 33.38 -1.83 -11.65
C LYS A 429 34.58 -2.30 -10.85
N VAL A 430 35.58 -1.44 -10.66
CA VAL A 430 36.78 -1.75 -9.86
C VAL A 430 36.41 -2.03 -8.41
N GLU A 431 35.63 -1.16 -7.77
CA GLU A 431 35.20 -1.35 -6.38
C GLU A 431 34.34 -2.61 -6.18
N LEU A 432 33.46 -2.89 -7.14
CA LEU A 432 32.69 -4.14 -7.17
C LEU A 432 33.63 -5.35 -7.26
N LEU A 433 34.59 -5.35 -8.19
CA LEU A 433 35.57 -6.43 -8.34
C LEU A 433 36.44 -6.61 -7.09
N GLU A 434 36.91 -5.52 -6.48
CA GLU A 434 37.69 -5.55 -5.23
C GLU A 434 36.88 -6.18 -4.09
N SER A 435 35.63 -5.75 -3.91
CA SER A 435 34.73 -6.32 -2.90
C SER A 435 34.45 -7.80 -3.16
N MET A 436 34.21 -8.17 -4.41
CA MET A 436 34.02 -9.55 -4.85
C MET A 436 35.27 -10.42 -4.57
N MET A 437 36.47 -9.90 -4.80
CA MET A 437 37.73 -10.59 -4.49
C MET A 437 37.93 -10.77 -2.98
N ILE A 438 37.58 -9.77 -2.17
CA ILE A 438 37.63 -9.87 -0.71
C ILE A 438 36.64 -10.93 -0.21
N ALA A 439 35.41 -10.93 -0.74
CA ALA A 439 34.40 -11.93 -0.41
C ALA A 439 34.86 -13.35 -0.80
N ALA A 440 35.43 -13.52 -2.00
CA ALA A 440 35.99 -14.78 -2.46
C ALA A 440 37.13 -15.28 -1.55
N ARG A 441 38.05 -14.39 -1.14
CA ARG A 441 39.11 -14.73 -0.17
C ARG A 441 38.54 -15.18 1.17
N ARG A 442 37.51 -14.49 1.69
CA ARG A 442 36.83 -14.87 2.93
C ARG A 442 36.19 -16.26 2.82
N MET A 443 35.52 -16.55 1.70
CA MET A 443 34.93 -17.87 1.45
C MET A 443 35.99 -18.97 1.35
N MET A 444 37.13 -18.71 0.71
CA MET A 444 38.24 -19.68 0.65
C MET A 444 38.81 -19.94 2.04
N ALA A 445 39.04 -18.89 2.84
CA ALA A 445 39.51 -19.05 4.22
C ALA A 445 38.52 -19.82 5.10
N GLU A 446 37.21 -19.60 4.96
CA GLU A 446 36.18 -20.37 5.68
C GLU A 446 36.15 -21.84 5.24
N LYS A 447 36.29 -22.09 3.94
CA LYS A 447 36.37 -23.44 3.37
C LYS A 447 37.61 -24.17 3.90
N ASP A 448 38.77 -23.51 3.95
CA ASP A 448 40.01 -24.07 4.49
C ASP A 448 39.85 -24.41 5.98
N ARG A 449 39.23 -23.52 6.77
CA ARG A 449 38.88 -23.81 8.19
C ARG A 449 37.96 -25.02 8.31
N LYS A 450 36.95 -25.16 7.45
CA LYS A 450 36.04 -26.33 7.43
C LYS A 450 36.78 -27.61 7.07
N TYR A 451 37.71 -27.57 6.11
CA TYR A 451 38.55 -28.72 5.78
C TYR A 451 39.49 -29.10 6.92
N ALA A 452 40.13 -28.12 7.56
CA ALA A 452 41.00 -28.37 8.72
C ALA A 452 40.23 -29.05 9.87
N ARG A 453 39.02 -28.57 10.19
CA ARG A 453 38.15 -29.21 11.20
C ARG A 453 37.75 -30.64 10.81
N ARG A 454 37.46 -30.88 9.53
CA ARG A 454 37.13 -32.22 9.05
C ARG A 454 38.33 -33.15 9.11
N GLU A 455 39.50 -32.68 8.74
CA GLU A 455 40.74 -33.46 8.82
C GLU A 455 41.10 -33.79 10.28
N GLU A 456 40.89 -32.84 11.19
CA GLU A 456 41.05 -33.05 12.64
C GLU A 456 40.08 -34.11 13.16
N MET A 457 38.79 -34.02 12.81
CA MET A 457 37.78 -35.02 13.16
C MET A 457 38.11 -36.41 12.58
N GLU A 458 38.61 -36.48 11.34
CA GLU A 458 39.05 -37.74 10.73
C GLU A 458 40.32 -38.29 11.41
N ARG A 459 41.23 -37.43 11.87
CA ARG A 459 42.42 -37.81 12.62
C ARG A 459 42.07 -38.34 14.01
N GLU A 460 41.16 -37.70 14.72
CA GLU A 460 40.63 -38.16 16.01
C GLU A 460 39.88 -39.49 15.88
N ALA A 461 39.10 -39.67 14.81
CA ALA A 461 38.44 -40.94 14.52
C ALA A 461 39.46 -42.06 14.30
N ARG A 462 40.52 -41.81 13.50
CA ARG A 462 41.61 -42.78 13.28
C ARG A 462 42.35 -43.13 14.57
N LEU A 463 42.63 -42.13 15.43
CA LEU A 463 43.26 -42.36 16.73
C LEU A 463 42.36 -43.17 17.65
N SER A 464 41.05 -42.90 17.65
CA SER A 464 40.06 -43.66 18.43
C SER A 464 39.99 -45.12 17.96
N ASP A 465 39.99 -45.36 16.65
CA ASP A 465 40.06 -46.70 16.08
C ASP A 465 41.39 -47.38 16.45
N GLU A 466 42.52 -46.69 16.32
CA GLU A 466 43.83 -47.22 16.68
C GLU A 466 43.90 -47.64 18.15
N ILE A 467 43.38 -46.83 19.07
CA ILE A 467 43.27 -47.15 20.50
C ILE A 467 42.36 -48.37 20.71
N MET A 468 41.20 -48.41 20.05
CA MET A 468 40.24 -49.50 20.17
C MET A 468 40.83 -50.85 19.71
N TYR A 469 41.54 -50.87 18.59
CA TYR A 469 42.05 -52.11 18.01
C TYR A 469 43.39 -52.54 18.62
N LYS A 470 44.32 -51.62 18.91
CA LYS A 470 45.62 -51.98 19.53
C LYS A 470 45.48 -52.49 20.97
N SER A 471 44.50 -52.00 21.73
CA SER A 471 44.27 -52.49 23.10
C SER A 471 43.79 -53.95 23.14
N ASN A 472 43.25 -54.50 22.05
CA ASN A 472 42.81 -55.90 22.00
C ASN A 472 43.92 -56.89 21.64
N GLU A 473 44.96 -56.46 20.91
CA GLU A 473 46.10 -57.33 20.56
C GLU A 473 47.00 -57.65 21.77
N GLY A 474 47.16 -56.70 22.71
CA GLY A 474 48.02 -56.88 23.88
C GLY A 474 47.49 -57.85 24.95
N ILE A 475 46.21 -58.23 24.91
CA ILE A 475 45.58 -59.08 25.93
C ILE A 475 45.55 -60.56 25.52
N SER A 476 45.70 -60.88 24.23
CA SER A 476 45.56 -62.28 23.74
C SER A 476 46.85 -63.12 23.74
N THR A 477 48.00 -62.57 24.14
CA THR A 477 49.28 -63.31 24.11
C THR A 477 50.03 -63.22 25.44
N SER A 478 49.42 -63.71 26.52
CA SER A 478 50.23 -64.23 27.63
C SER A 478 50.48 -65.71 27.34
N PRO A 479 51.75 -66.16 27.25
CA PRO A 479 52.05 -67.58 27.16
C PRO A 479 51.57 -68.23 28.46
N ILE A 480 50.62 -69.16 28.34
CA ILE A 480 50.27 -70.06 29.43
C ILE A 480 51.46 -71.00 29.57
N ASP A 481 52.41 -70.62 30.42
CA ASP A 481 53.44 -71.54 30.88
C ASP A 481 52.75 -72.61 31.74
N ASP A 482 52.78 -73.81 31.19
CA ASP A 482 52.27 -75.05 31.72
C ASP A 482 53.20 -75.53 32.84
N ASP A 483 52.90 -75.18 34.10
CA ASP A 483 53.48 -75.92 35.21
C ASP A 483 52.48 -76.10 36.36
N GLY A 484 52.03 -77.35 36.49
CA GLY A 484 51.93 -78.01 37.79
C GLY A 484 51.10 -77.34 38.88
N GLY A 485 49.78 -77.51 38.79
CA GLY A 485 48.96 -77.87 39.96
C GLY A 485 48.68 -76.76 40.98
N GLY A 486 47.47 -76.20 40.90
CA GLY A 486 46.89 -75.48 42.04
C GLY A 486 45.71 -74.62 41.67
N ARG A 487 44.50 -75.13 41.99
CA ARG A 487 43.22 -74.40 42.10
C ARG A 487 43.47 -72.93 42.50
N GLY A 488 43.01 -71.92 41.78
CA GLY A 488 41.68 -71.72 41.20
C GLY A 488 41.14 -70.40 41.76
N GLY A 489 41.01 -69.38 40.92
CA GLY A 489 40.51 -68.06 41.31
C GLY A 489 40.43 -67.08 40.14
N GLU A 490 39.44 -67.33 39.27
CA GLU A 490 38.79 -66.45 38.28
C GLU A 490 39.53 -65.21 37.76
N ILE A 491 39.97 -65.30 36.50
CA ILE A 491 40.39 -64.19 35.65
C ILE A 491 39.18 -63.27 35.41
N SER A 492 39.28 -62.05 35.90
CA SER A 492 38.39 -60.93 35.58
C SER A 492 38.59 -60.50 34.13
N LYS A 493 37.60 -60.78 33.27
CA LYS A 493 37.54 -60.18 31.92
C LYS A 493 37.30 -58.68 32.07
N ALA A 494 38.32 -57.87 31.80
CA ALA A 494 38.17 -56.44 31.58
C ALA A 494 37.55 -56.22 30.20
N VAL A 495 36.24 -55.93 30.15
CA VAL A 495 35.59 -55.44 28.93
C VAL A 495 35.79 -53.93 28.90
N VAL A 496 36.66 -53.45 28.04
CA VAL A 496 36.80 -52.02 27.74
C VAL A 496 35.73 -51.70 26.68
N LEU A 497 34.59 -51.15 27.11
CA LEU A 497 33.61 -50.60 26.18
C LEU A 497 34.10 -49.21 25.73
N GLY A 498 34.38 -49.10 24.44
CA GLY A 498 34.86 -47.88 23.79
C GLY A 498 33.96 -46.69 24.05
N CYS A 499 34.60 -45.56 24.35
CA CYS A 499 33.99 -44.28 24.69
C CYS A 499 33.26 -43.67 23.49
N GLY A 500 31.92 -43.69 23.52
CA GLY A 500 31.09 -42.71 22.82
C GLY A 500 30.99 -41.44 23.66
N VAL A 501 30.98 -40.29 22.98
CA VAL A 501 30.93 -38.91 23.48
C VAL A 501 29.87 -38.68 24.59
N ALA A 502 30.26 -38.76 25.87
CA ALA A 502 29.68 -38.08 27.06
C ALA A 502 30.33 -38.60 28.38
N PRO A 503 30.40 -37.82 29.48
CA PRO A 503 31.28 -38.12 30.61
C PRO A 503 30.64 -39.12 31.58
N ALA A 504 30.85 -40.42 31.33
CA ALA A 504 30.47 -41.48 32.25
C ALA A 504 31.67 -42.39 32.56
N ASN A 505 32.77 -41.82 33.04
CA ASN A 505 33.89 -42.61 33.55
C ASN A 505 33.50 -43.21 34.90
N GLY A 506 33.17 -44.51 34.92
CA GLY A 506 33.04 -45.32 36.11
C GLY A 506 33.73 -46.66 35.91
N ILE A 507 34.64 -47.01 36.82
CA ILE A 507 35.22 -48.34 36.89
C ILE A 507 34.13 -49.26 37.46
N TYR A 508 33.63 -50.18 36.65
CA TYR A 508 32.68 -51.20 37.09
C TYR A 508 33.43 -52.52 37.35
N HIS A 509 33.53 -52.92 38.61
CA HIS A 509 33.95 -54.27 38.99
C HIS A 509 32.74 -55.22 38.87
N SER A 510 32.78 -56.20 37.98
CA SER A 510 31.80 -57.29 37.99
C SER A 510 32.22 -58.34 39.02
N ILE A 511 31.52 -58.41 40.15
CA ILE A 511 31.63 -59.53 41.09
C ILE A 511 30.61 -60.58 40.63
N THR A 512 31.07 -61.72 40.13
CA THR A 512 30.21 -62.87 39.84
C THR A 512 29.83 -63.57 41.14
N PRO A 513 28.53 -63.67 41.50
CA PRO A 513 28.13 -64.48 42.65
C PRO A 513 28.20 -65.98 42.32
N ARG A 514 28.74 -66.75 43.26
CA ARG A 514 28.82 -68.23 43.22
C ARG A 514 27.44 -68.87 43.01
N LYS A 515 27.40 -69.86 42.12
CA LYS A 515 26.26 -70.76 41.83
C LYS A 515 25.55 -71.26 43.10
N CYS A 516 24.28 -70.89 43.28
CA CYS A 516 23.33 -71.71 44.03
C CYS A 516 22.75 -72.78 43.09
N ARG A 517 22.97 -74.06 43.44
CA ARG A 517 22.25 -75.21 42.90
C ARG A 517 20.81 -75.14 43.38
N THR A 518 19.86 -75.13 42.46
CA THR A 518 18.49 -75.58 42.75
C THR A 518 18.07 -76.55 41.65
N SER A 519 17.68 -77.74 42.09
CA SER A 519 17.31 -78.92 41.33
C SER A 519 16.10 -78.70 40.43
N MET A 520 16.12 -79.34 39.26
CA MET A 520 14.96 -79.55 38.41
C MET A 520 13.92 -80.44 39.12
N SER A 521 12.64 -80.15 38.91
CA SER A 521 11.58 -81.17 38.90
C SER A 521 10.95 -81.19 37.52
N GLU A 522 10.97 -82.38 36.91
CA GLU A 522 10.22 -82.76 35.71
C GLU A 522 8.70 -82.82 35.97
N ASN A 523 7.95 -82.88 34.85
CA ASN A 523 6.51 -83.08 34.62
C ASN A 523 5.87 -81.83 33.97
N ASP A 524 5.07 -81.89 32.91
CA ASP A 524 4.53 -83.00 32.12
C ASP A 524 3.76 -82.44 30.89
N TYR A 525 3.68 -83.24 29.83
CA TYR A 525 2.66 -83.36 28.75
C TYR A 525 2.27 -82.21 27.76
N ASN A 526 2.54 -82.53 26.47
CA ASN A 526 1.67 -82.54 25.28
C ASN A 526 0.77 -81.33 24.89
N TRP A 527 0.91 -80.84 23.64
CA TRP A 527 0.04 -81.13 22.46
C TRP A 527 0.41 -80.22 21.26
N LEU A 528 0.26 -80.75 20.03
CA LEU A 528 0.50 -80.13 18.71
C LEU A 528 -0.66 -79.16 18.27
N PRO A 529 -0.77 -78.72 17.00
CA PRO A 529 -0.17 -77.51 16.43
C PRO A 529 -1.23 -76.53 15.83
N GLY A 530 -0.90 -75.24 15.64
CA GLY A 530 -1.80 -74.38 14.86
C GLY A 530 -1.48 -72.89 14.82
N SER A 531 -1.23 -72.41 13.61
CA SER A 531 -1.10 -71.01 13.15
C SER A 531 -1.95 -69.94 13.85
N HIS A 532 -1.35 -68.80 14.22
CA HIS A 532 -1.45 -67.55 13.44
C HIS A 532 -0.72 -66.39 14.13
N ARG A 533 -0.07 -65.56 13.29
CA ARG A 533 0.66 -64.33 13.62
C ARG A 533 -0.21 -63.29 14.34
N ARG A 534 0.27 -62.79 15.49
CA ARG A 534 0.17 -61.37 15.90
C ARG A 534 1.24 -61.07 16.96
N SER A 535 2.16 -60.16 16.63
CA SER A 535 3.21 -59.68 17.53
C SER A 535 2.76 -58.38 18.19
N ARG A 536 2.56 -58.41 19.51
CA ARG A 536 2.71 -57.27 20.41
C ARG A 536 2.91 -57.78 21.85
N ARG A 537 3.90 -57.16 22.51
CA ARG A 537 4.21 -57.18 23.95
C ARG A 537 4.65 -58.52 24.55
N GLY A 538 5.93 -58.57 24.92
CA GLY A 538 6.46 -59.44 25.95
C GLY A 538 7.27 -58.57 26.91
N ASP A 539 6.77 -58.49 28.14
CA ASP A 539 7.46 -57.97 29.30
C ASP A 539 8.68 -58.86 29.59
N ALA A 540 9.87 -58.25 29.67
CA ALA A 540 11.05 -58.89 30.19
C ALA A 540 11.21 -58.48 31.66
N ILE A 541 11.10 -59.47 32.54
CA ILE A 541 11.54 -59.41 33.93
C ILE A 541 13.06 -59.28 33.90
N GLY A 542 13.53 -58.04 33.96
CA GLY A 542 14.93 -57.70 34.16
C GLY A 542 15.26 -57.77 35.65
N VAL A 543 16.26 -58.57 35.99
CA VAL A 543 16.88 -58.57 37.31
C VAL A 543 17.58 -57.22 37.50
N ASP A 544 17.09 -56.40 38.43
CA ASP A 544 17.72 -55.15 38.83
C ASP A 544 19.09 -55.43 39.48
N VAL A 545 20.15 -54.99 38.81
CA VAL A 545 21.48 -54.84 39.41
C VAL A 545 21.62 -53.39 39.83
N VAL A 546 21.42 -53.12 41.12
CA VAL A 546 21.58 -51.79 41.71
C VAL A 546 23.06 -51.44 41.79
N TYR A 547 23.51 -50.46 41.00
CA TYR A 547 24.76 -49.76 41.22
C TYR A 547 24.46 -48.45 41.96
N GLU A 548 24.84 -48.36 43.23
CA GLU A 548 24.73 -47.11 43.97
C GLU A 548 25.87 -46.16 43.58
N ARG A 549 25.54 -45.00 43.01
CA ARG A 549 26.51 -43.93 42.73
C ARG A 549 26.07 -42.63 43.40
N LYS A 550 26.85 -42.18 44.40
CA LYS A 550 26.84 -40.79 44.88
C LYS A 550 27.94 -40.02 44.14
N ALA A 551 27.56 -39.31 43.09
CA ALA A 551 28.35 -38.20 42.55
C ALA A 551 27.41 -37.01 42.40
N VAL A 552 27.58 -36.01 43.27
CA VAL A 552 26.88 -34.73 43.18
C VAL A 552 27.64 -33.87 42.17
N TRP A 553 27.03 -33.60 41.02
CA TRP A 553 27.49 -32.58 40.09
C TRP A 553 26.51 -31.41 40.12
N ARG A 554 26.96 -30.25 40.61
CA ARG A 554 26.30 -28.96 40.37
C ARG A 554 27.02 -28.30 39.19
N GLY A 555 26.47 -28.47 38.00
CA GLY A 555 26.91 -27.78 36.79
C GLY A 555 25.82 -26.85 36.29
N ARG A 556 25.89 -25.58 36.70
CA ARG A 556 25.31 -24.44 35.97
C ARG A 556 26.50 -23.75 35.33
N ARG A 557 26.63 -23.84 34.01
CA ARG A 557 27.45 -22.94 33.20
C ARG A 557 26.88 -22.95 31.80
N ASP A 558 26.34 -21.80 31.44
CA ASP A 558 26.05 -21.40 30.08
C ASP A 558 27.36 -21.48 29.28
N TRP A 559 27.30 -22.04 28.08
CA TRP A 559 28.40 -21.92 27.12
C TRP A 559 28.28 -20.53 26.49
N GLU A 560 28.96 -19.55 27.08
CA GLU A 560 29.40 -18.40 26.32
C GLU A 560 30.53 -18.89 25.41
N VAL A 561 30.28 -18.81 24.11
CA VAL A 561 31.34 -18.91 23.10
C VAL A 561 32.11 -17.61 23.22
N GLU A 562 33.30 -17.67 23.81
CA GLU A 562 34.30 -16.62 23.65
C GLU A 562 34.73 -16.65 22.18
N ASP A 563 34.24 -15.69 21.40
CA ASP A 563 34.85 -15.33 20.14
C ASP A 563 36.19 -14.67 20.48
N ASP A 564 37.29 -15.33 20.10
CA ASP A 564 38.64 -14.76 20.18
C ASP A 564 38.72 -13.51 19.28
N ASP A 565 38.76 -12.34 19.93
CA ASP A 565 39.12 -11.07 19.33
C ASP A 565 40.61 -11.10 18.95
N ASP A 566 40.90 -11.38 17.68
CA ASP A 566 42.23 -11.14 17.10
C ASP A 566 42.46 -9.63 16.93
N GLU A 567 43.36 -9.15 17.77
CA GLU A 567 44.04 -7.87 17.84
C GLU A 567 44.57 -7.41 16.46
N PHE A 568 43.86 -6.48 15.80
CA PHE A 568 44.40 -5.72 14.67
C PHE A 568 44.87 -4.34 15.12
N VAL A 569 46.19 -4.17 15.17
CA VAL A 569 46.86 -2.89 15.41
C VAL A 569 46.80 -2.03 14.13
N GLY A 570 46.11 -0.89 14.21
CA GLY A 570 46.41 0.29 13.41
C GLY A 570 45.23 1.03 12.77
N GLY A 571 44.79 2.12 13.40
CA GLY A 571 44.26 3.30 12.69
C GLY A 571 42.88 3.81 13.11
N GLY A 572 42.85 4.89 13.90
CA GLY A 572 41.76 5.88 13.88
C GLY A 572 40.60 5.67 14.86
N LEU A 573 40.80 6.10 16.11
CA LEU A 573 39.72 6.27 17.10
C LEU A 573 38.74 7.38 16.64
N HIS A 574 37.56 6.98 16.16
CA HIS A 574 36.35 7.80 16.27
C HIS A 574 35.60 7.40 17.55
N PRO A 575 35.10 8.35 18.36
CA PRO A 575 34.31 8.01 19.53
C PRO A 575 32.94 7.43 19.10
N PRO A 576 32.42 6.41 19.80
CA PRO A 576 31.11 5.83 19.50
C PRO A 576 29.99 6.85 19.72
N PRO A 577 28.90 6.81 18.93
CA PRO A 577 27.74 7.67 19.13
C PRO A 577 27.09 7.37 20.48
N GLN A 578 26.95 8.40 21.31
CA GLN A 578 26.20 8.37 22.55
C GLN A 578 24.71 8.16 22.24
N PHE A 579 24.22 6.94 22.43
CA PHE A 579 22.79 6.69 22.53
C PHE A 579 22.28 7.21 23.88
N VAL A 580 21.61 8.36 23.86
CA VAL A 580 20.76 8.82 24.96
C VAL A 580 19.46 8.01 24.91
N GLY A 581 19.50 6.81 25.47
CA GLY A 581 18.31 6.01 25.76
C GLY A 581 17.57 6.59 26.96
N ARG A 582 16.59 7.47 26.71
CA ARG A 582 15.64 7.90 27.74
C ARG A 582 14.68 6.74 28.03
N VAL A 583 14.90 6.05 29.13
CA VAL A 583 13.97 5.05 29.68
C VAL A 583 12.78 5.79 30.28
N GLU A 584 11.70 5.93 29.52
CA GLU A 584 10.41 6.39 30.09
C GLU A 584 9.70 5.20 30.74
N ARG A 585 9.59 5.26 32.08
CA ARG A 585 8.76 4.35 32.87
C ARG A 585 7.28 4.71 32.66
N PRO A 586 6.36 3.73 32.67
CA PRO A 586 4.93 4.01 32.57
C PRO A 586 4.44 4.63 33.89
N MET A 587 3.86 5.83 33.81
CA MET A 587 3.08 6.42 34.90
C MET A 587 1.59 6.09 34.72
N PRO A 588 0.84 5.93 35.82
CA PRO A 588 -0.48 5.35 35.82
C PRO A 588 -1.56 6.34 35.38
N SER A 589 -2.59 5.76 34.76
CA SER A 589 -3.87 6.39 34.42
C SER A 589 -4.59 6.94 35.66
N GLY A 590 -4.91 8.23 35.67
CA GLY A 590 -5.78 8.83 36.68
C GLY A 590 -6.09 10.32 36.51
N LEU A 591 -7.31 10.61 36.03
CA LEU A 591 -8.21 11.72 36.38
C LEU A 591 -7.92 13.20 35.95
N ASN A 592 -8.88 13.69 35.14
CA ASN A 592 -9.61 14.97 35.21
C ASN A 592 -8.90 16.34 35.04
N LYS A 593 -9.24 17.03 33.93
CA LYS A 593 -9.93 18.35 33.82
C LYS A 593 -9.62 18.98 32.45
N SER A 594 -10.62 19.16 31.60
CA SER A 594 -11.34 20.42 31.34
C SER A 594 -10.49 21.55 30.74
N LEU A 595 -11.00 22.07 29.60
CA LEU A 595 -10.90 23.46 29.15
C LEU A 595 -9.51 23.93 28.67
N MET A 596 -9.35 24.09 27.35
CA MET A 596 -8.67 25.24 26.73
C MET A 596 -8.84 25.20 25.21
N ASP A 597 -9.10 26.39 24.68
CA ASP A 597 -9.41 26.73 23.30
C ASP A 597 -8.28 26.39 22.32
N SER A 598 -8.66 26.01 21.10
CA SER A 598 -7.74 25.89 19.97
C SER A 598 -7.64 27.23 19.23
N PRO A 599 -6.46 27.85 19.10
CA PRO A 599 -6.30 29.00 18.21
C PRO A 599 -6.19 28.55 16.76
N SER A 600 -6.88 29.28 15.89
CA SER A 600 -6.82 29.15 14.43
C SER A 600 -5.44 29.55 13.89
N PRO A 601 -4.90 28.89 12.85
CA PRO A 601 -3.66 29.37 12.22
C PRO A 601 -3.95 30.54 11.29
N GLU A 602 -3.12 31.56 11.44
CA GLU A 602 -3.16 32.85 10.80
C GLU A 602 -2.84 32.81 9.30
N ARG A 603 -3.33 33.86 8.63
CA ARG A 603 -3.13 34.23 7.24
C ARG A 603 -1.67 34.62 7.00
N GLY A 604 -0.96 33.88 6.14
CA GLY A 604 0.27 34.35 5.51
C GLY A 604 -0.05 35.29 4.35
N GLY A 605 0.10 36.60 4.56
CA GLY A 605 0.08 37.61 3.51
C GLY A 605 1.43 37.65 2.78
N TRP A 606 1.38 37.59 1.45
CA TRP A 606 2.51 37.88 0.58
C TRP A 606 2.53 39.39 0.30
N VAL A 607 3.68 40.03 0.52
CA VAL A 607 4.00 41.38 0.06
C VAL A 607 5.22 41.26 -0.85
N SER A 608 5.03 41.77 -2.07
CA SER A 608 6.00 42.23 -3.10
C SER A 608 7.19 41.36 -3.46
#